data_AF-A0A521ZIS8-F1
#
_entry.id   AF-A0A521ZIS8-F1
#
_cell.length_a   1.000
_cell.length_b   1.000
_cell.length_c   1.000
_cell.angle_alpha   90.00
_cell.angle_beta   90.00
_cell.angle_gamma   90.00
#
_symmetry.space_group_name_H-M   'P 1'
#
loop_
_entity.id
_entity.type
_entity.pdbx_description
1 polymer ?
#
loop_
_entity_poly.entity_id
_entity_poly.type
_entity_poly.pdbx_seq_one_letter_code
_entity_poly.pdbx_strand_id
1 'polypeptide(L)'
;SGRGRGGLVDNLIYTDITMTNVDYPIYLTSYYPKVPTNDVAQPMAKDSPIYRNIVIRNLTAHSAKTAGMIVGLPEAPIENVTLENVRVTAPTGLTFRNTRGIKLQNTTVTPTKGGPPFILETNAMVEGLPEH
;
A
#
# COMPACT_ATOMS: atom_id res chain seq x y z
N SER A 1 -2.14 2.64 -16.98
CA SER A 1 -3.04 1.99 -16.01
C SER A 1 -3.21 0.53 -16.41
N GLY A 2 -3.38 -0.38 -15.45
CA GLY A 2 -3.53 -1.83 -15.72
C GLY A 2 -4.94 -2.26 -16.15
N ARG A 3 -5.84 -1.30 -16.45
CA ARG A 3 -7.30 -1.45 -16.65
C ARG A 3 -7.73 -2.44 -17.74
N GLY A 4 -6.81 -2.97 -18.55
CA GLY A 4 -7.07 -3.99 -19.58
C GLY A 4 -6.13 -5.19 -19.49
N ARG A 5 -5.43 -5.36 -18.37
CA ARG A 5 -4.46 -6.44 -18.12
C ARG A 5 -4.57 -6.98 -16.69
N GLY A 6 -5.63 -6.61 -15.98
CA GLY A 6 -5.85 -6.98 -14.60
C GLY A 6 -6.57 -8.31 -14.46
N GLY A 7 -7.10 -8.51 -13.27
CA GLY A 7 -7.77 -9.70 -12.82
C GLY A 7 -7.98 -9.59 -11.30
N LEU A 8 -8.51 -10.65 -10.71
CA LEU A 8 -8.70 -10.72 -9.27
C LEU A 8 -7.41 -11.18 -8.59
N VAL A 9 -6.96 -10.40 -7.60
CA VAL A 9 -5.92 -10.78 -6.65
C VAL A 9 -6.55 -10.73 -5.26
N ASP A 10 -6.74 -11.91 -4.68
CA ASP A 10 -7.56 -12.10 -3.47
C ASP A 10 -6.91 -13.15 -2.56
N ASN A 11 -7.16 -13.02 -1.25
CA ASN A 11 -6.77 -13.97 -0.21
C ASN A 11 -5.27 -14.31 -0.20
N LEU A 12 -4.45 -13.27 -0.05
CA LEU A 12 -2.99 -13.40 0.05
C LEU A 12 -2.50 -13.14 1.46
N ILE A 13 -1.52 -13.94 1.88
CA ILE A 13 -0.85 -13.79 3.18
C ILE A 13 0.66 -13.77 2.93
N TYR A 14 1.31 -12.72 3.42
CA TYR A 14 2.76 -12.57 3.46
C TYR A 14 3.17 -12.49 4.93
N THR A 15 3.94 -13.47 5.42
CA THR A 15 4.29 -13.56 6.84
C THR A 15 5.76 -13.89 7.05
N ASP A 16 6.32 -13.36 8.15
CA ASP A 16 7.66 -13.70 8.67
C ASP A 16 8.78 -13.36 7.69
N ILE A 17 8.78 -12.10 7.24
CA ILE A 17 9.69 -11.61 6.20
C ILE A 17 10.65 -10.59 6.80
N THR A 18 11.94 -10.75 6.51
CA THR A 18 12.95 -9.72 6.73
C THR A 18 13.50 -9.25 5.39
N MET A 19 13.47 -7.94 5.15
CA MET A 19 14.02 -7.31 3.95
C MET A 19 15.11 -6.31 4.31
N THR A 20 16.23 -6.34 3.59
CA THR A 20 17.32 -5.38 3.76
C THR A 20 17.75 -4.84 2.42
N ASN A 21 17.97 -3.52 2.34
CA ASN A 21 18.42 -2.82 1.14
C ASN A 21 17.49 -3.03 -0.07
N VAL A 22 16.18 -2.99 0.15
CA VAL A 22 15.17 -3.03 -0.92
C VAL A 22 14.73 -1.62 -1.30
N ASP A 23 14.27 -1.45 -2.53
CA ASP A 23 13.75 -0.14 -2.98
C ASP A 23 12.33 0.13 -2.47
N TYR A 24 11.46 -0.89 -2.51
CA TYR A 24 10.03 -0.78 -2.18
C TYR A 24 9.55 -2.02 -1.42
N PRO A 25 9.60 -2.03 -0.07
CA PRO A 25 9.26 -3.24 0.70
C PRO A 25 7.76 -3.57 0.66
N ILE A 26 6.89 -2.55 0.57
CA ILE A 26 5.45 -2.72 0.42
C ILE A 26 5.01 -1.98 -0.84
N TYR A 27 4.80 -2.70 -1.94
CA TYR A 27 4.42 -2.09 -3.23
C TYR A 27 3.21 -2.80 -3.82
N LEU A 28 2.02 -2.29 -3.49
CA LEU A 28 0.74 -2.81 -3.96
C LEU A 28 0.03 -1.73 -4.79
N THR A 29 -0.01 -1.89 -6.11
CA THR A 29 -0.56 -0.85 -7.00
C THR A 29 -1.33 -1.42 -8.18
N SER A 30 -2.42 -0.73 -8.54
CA SER A 30 -3.21 -1.00 -9.75
C SER A 30 -2.64 -0.34 -11.02
N TYR A 31 -1.48 0.31 -10.92
CA TYR A 31 -0.87 1.05 -12.03
C TYR A 31 0.44 0.42 -12.52
N TYR A 32 0.55 0.27 -13.84
CA TYR A 32 1.78 -0.08 -14.54
C TYR A 32 1.93 0.77 -15.82
N PRO A 33 3.16 1.17 -16.21
CA PRO A 33 4.42 1.01 -15.47
C PRO A 33 4.64 2.07 -14.38
N LYS A 34 3.81 3.12 -14.33
CA LYS A 34 3.96 4.25 -13.41
C LYS A 34 2.64 4.61 -12.74
N VAL A 35 2.72 5.01 -11.48
CA VAL A 35 1.60 5.61 -10.72
C VAL A 35 1.47 7.09 -11.12
N PRO A 36 0.32 7.52 -11.68
CA PRO A 36 0.10 8.93 -12.01
C PRO A 36 -0.12 9.76 -10.75
N THR A 37 0.20 11.06 -10.81
CA THR A 37 -0.06 11.99 -9.70
C THR A 37 -1.56 12.18 -9.49
N ASN A 38 -2.31 12.31 -10.58
CA ASN A 38 -3.77 12.46 -10.59
C ASN A 38 -4.38 11.43 -11.54
N ASP A 39 -5.51 10.84 -11.15
CA ASP A 39 -6.33 9.97 -11.99
C ASP A 39 -7.80 10.20 -11.62
N VAL A 40 -8.67 10.20 -12.63
CA VAL A 40 -10.11 10.36 -12.44
C VAL A 40 -10.78 8.99 -12.56
N ALA A 41 -11.87 8.80 -11.82
CA ALA A 41 -12.65 7.59 -11.92
C ALA A 41 -13.14 7.36 -13.36
N GLN A 42 -13.06 6.12 -13.82
CA GLN A 42 -13.61 5.70 -15.11
C GLN A 42 -14.63 4.59 -14.86
N PRO A 43 -15.47 4.22 -15.85
CA PRO A 43 -16.28 3.02 -15.74
C PRO A 43 -15.42 1.78 -15.44
N MET A 44 -15.92 0.91 -14.58
CA MET A 44 -15.25 -0.35 -14.28
C MET A 44 -15.13 -1.20 -15.55
N ALA A 45 -13.91 -1.50 -15.97
CA ALA A 45 -13.66 -2.43 -17.07
C ALA A 45 -13.70 -3.87 -16.56
N LYS A 46 -14.02 -4.82 -17.44
CA LYS A 46 -14.04 -6.26 -17.11
C LYS A 46 -12.71 -6.73 -16.52
N ASP A 47 -11.60 -6.21 -17.03
CA ASP A 47 -10.24 -6.60 -16.66
C ASP A 47 -9.55 -5.53 -15.80
N SER A 48 -10.33 -4.71 -15.09
CA SER A 48 -9.80 -3.83 -14.04
C SER A 48 -9.15 -4.68 -12.94
N PRO A 49 -7.93 -4.34 -12.48
CA PRO A 49 -7.30 -5.04 -11.38
C PRO A 49 -8.08 -4.81 -10.08
N ILE A 50 -8.44 -5.90 -9.41
CA ILE A 50 -9.10 -5.89 -8.10
C ILE A 50 -8.14 -6.53 -7.11
N TYR A 51 -7.75 -5.78 -6.09
CA TYR A 51 -6.93 -6.28 -4.98
C TYR A 51 -7.73 -6.22 -3.69
N ARG A 52 -7.88 -7.36 -3.03
CA ARG A 52 -8.55 -7.40 -1.73
C ARG A 52 -8.09 -8.54 -0.83
N ASN A 53 -8.38 -8.41 0.46
CA ASN A 53 -8.15 -9.44 1.48
C ASN A 53 -6.67 -9.89 1.51
N ILE A 54 -5.79 -8.93 1.78
CA ILE A 54 -4.34 -9.15 1.82
C ILE A 54 -3.86 -8.93 3.25
N VAL A 55 -3.07 -9.88 3.77
CA VAL A 55 -2.45 -9.77 5.09
C VAL A 55 -0.94 -9.72 4.91
N ILE A 56 -0.31 -8.70 5.48
CA ILE A 56 1.15 -8.63 5.65
C ILE A 56 1.41 -8.64 7.15
N ARG A 57 2.03 -9.70 7.64
CA ARG A 57 2.28 -9.95 9.05
C ARG A 57 3.76 -10.16 9.33
N ASN A 58 4.25 -9.71 10.49
CA ASN A 58 5.62 -9.97 10.96
C ASN A 58 6.68 -9.57 9.92
N LEU A 59 6.55 -8.37 9.35
CA LEU A 59 7.50 -7.83 8.38
C LEU A 59 8.47 -6.87 9.07
N THR A 60 9.76 -7.07 8.90
CA THR A 60 10.78 -6.06 9.21
C THR A 60 11.53 -5.69 7.93
N ALA A 61 11.56 -4.41 7.57
CA ALA A 61 12.18 -3.96 6.34
C ALA A 61 13.03 -2.69 6.49
N HIS A 62 14.18 -2.69 5.83
CA HIS A 62 15.01 -1.50 5.61
C HIS A 62 15.05 -1.15 4.13
N SER A 63 14.56 0.04 3.79
CA SER A 63 14.49 0.54 2.42
C SER A 63 15.46 1.68 2.16
N ALA A 64 16.04 1.69 0.96
CA ALA A 64 16.91 2.76 0.49
C ALA A 64 16.15 3.95 -0.12
N LYS A 65 14.85 3.81 -0.43
CA LYS A 65 14.07 4.83 -1.15
C LYS A 65 12.81 5.29 -0.42
N THR A 66 11.91 4.36 -0.09
CA THR A 66 10.61 4.66 0.54
C THR A 66 10.08 3.45 1.28
N ALA A 67 9.21 3.66 2.28
CA ALA A 67 8.48 2.56 2.91
C ALA A 67 7.50 1.87 1.94
N GLY A 68 7.16 2.54 0.83
CA GLY A 68 6.40 1.96 -0.28
C GLY A 68 5.06 2.64 -0.49
N MET A 69 4.11 1.92 -1.12
CA MET A 69 2.79 2.45 -1.41
C MET A 69 1.72 1.35 -1.58
N ILE A 70 0.48 1.69 -1.22
CA ILE A 70 -0.75 0.94 -1.45
C ILE A 70 -1.71 1.86 -2.21
N VAL A 71 -1.79 1.71 -3.53
CA VAL A 71 -2.46 2.66 -4.43
C VAL A 71 -3.43 1.96 -5.39
N GLY A 72 -4.73 2.13 -5.14
CA GLY A 72 -5.80 1.61 -6.00
C GLY A 72 -6.24 2.57 -7.10
N LEU A 73 -7.16 2.12 -7.94
CA LEU A 73 -7.86 2.99 -8.91
C LEU A 73 -8.99 3.74 -8.19
N PRO A 74 -9.40 4.93 -8.66
CA PRO A 74 -10.51 5.65 -8.03
C PRO A 74 -11.83 4.86 -8.02
N GLU A 75 -12.15 4.13 -9.09
CA GLU A 75 -13.33 3.25 -9.17
C GLU A 75 -13.11 1.81 -8.66
N ALA A 76 -11.85 1.42 -8.45
CA ALA A 76 -11.48 0.10 -7.91
C ALA A 76 -10.42 0.28 -6.80
N PRO A 77 -10.84 0.75 -5.60
CA PRO A 77 -9.94 0.88 -4.45
C PRO A 77 -9.29 -0.46 -4.09
N ILE A 78 -8.12 -0.42 -3.46
CA ILE A 78 -7.55 -1.61 -2.81
C ILE A 78 -8.29 -1.81 -1.49
N GLU A 79 -8.84 -3.00 -1.27
CA GLU A 79 -9.76 -3.27 -0.14
C GLU A 79 -9.18 -4.27 0.87
N ASN A 80 -9.52 -4.11 2.15
CA ASN A 80 -9.27 -5.11 3.20
C ASN A 80 -7.80 -5.58 3.28
N VAL A 81 -6.86 -4.63 3.41
CA VAL A 81 -5.44 -4.94 3.66
C VAL A 81 -5.13 -4.78 5.14
N THR A 82 -4.54 -5.80 5.76
CA THR A 82 -4.08 -5.74 7.14
C THR A 82 -2.57 -5.75 7.19
N LEU A 83 -1.97 -4.72 7.82
CA LEU A 83 -0.58 -4.70 8.20
C LEU A 83 -0.50 -4.98 9.71
N GLU A 84 0.06 -6.12 10.08
CA GLU A 84 0.14 -6.58 11.47
C GLU A 84 1.58 -6.83 11.89
N ASN A 85 2.04 -6.19 12.97
CA ASN A 85 3.42 -6.32 13.44
C ASN A 85 4.45 -6.02 12.33
N VAL A 86 4.23 -4.90 11.62
CA VAL A 86 5.07 -4.46 10.50
C VAL A 86 5.97 -3.32 10.95
N ARG A 87 7.28 -3.42 10.71
CA ARG A 87 8.28 -2.38 11.00
C ARG A 87 9.05 -2.04 9.75
N VAL A 88 9.02 -0.77 9.32
CA VAL A 88 9.73 -0.31 8.13
C VAL A 88 10.54 0.94 8.44
N THR A 89 11.83 0.92 8.15
CA THR A 89 12.69 2.11 8.16
C THR A 89 13.04 2.50 6.72
N ALA A 90 12.79 3.75 6.34
CA ALA A 90 12.99 4.22 4.98
C ALA A 90 13.17 5.75 4.93
N PRO A 91 13.67 6.34 3.83
CA PRO A 91 13.73 7.80 3.69
C PRO A 91 12.37 8.51 3.79
N THR A 92 11.29 7.92 3.25
CA THR A 92 9.93 8.48 3.27
C THR A 92 8.90 7.46 3.76
N GLY A 93 7.74 7.95 4.20
CA GLY A 93 6.63 7.15 4.72
C GLY A 93 5.94 6.25 3.69
N LEU A 94 4.94 5.51 4.17
CA LEU A 94 4.12 4.59 3.37
C LEU A 94 2.90 5.34 2.82
N THR A 95 2.74 5.37 1.50
CA THR A 95 1.65 6.10 0.84
C THR A 95 0.40 5.24 0.65
N PHE A 96 -0.77 5.82 0.92
CA PHE A 96 -2.08 5.23 0.65
C PHE A 96 -2.88 6.14 -0.27
N ARG A 97 -3.50 5.57 -1.31
CA ARG A 97 -4.44 6.30 -2.18
C ARG A 97 -5.51 5.35 -2.73
N ASN A 98 -6.76 5.79 -2.75
CA ASN A 98 -7.90 4.98 -3.17
C ASN A 98 -7.88 3.61 -2.49
N THR A 99 -8.03 3.64 -1.16
CA THR A 99 -7.98 2.44 -0.32
C THR A 99 -9.18 2.39 0.61
N ARG A 100 -9.64 1.18 0.92
CA ARG A 100 -10.77 0.97 1.84
C ARG A 100 -10.49 -0.19 2.79
N GLY A 101 -10.81 0.00 4.07
CA GLY A 101 -10.64 -1.07 5.06
C GLY A 101 -9.19 -1.47 5.28
N ILE A 102 -8.26 -0.51 5.19
CA ILE A 102 -6.86 -0.75 5.55
C ILE A 102 -6.74 -0.72 7.07
N LYS A 103 -6.14 -1.75 7.65
CA LYS A 103 -5.96 -1.88 9.10
C LYS A 103 -4.48 -1.94 9.45
N LEU A 104 -4.04 -1.02 10.29
CA LEU A 104 -2.71 -1.01 10.88
C LEU A 104 -2.81 -1.54 12.31
N GLN A 105 -2.11 -2.64 12.59
CA GLN A 105 -2.07 -3.27 13.90
C GLN A 105 -0.62 -3.42 14.32
N ASN A 106 -0.19 -2.69 15.34
CA ASN A 106 1.21 -2.70 15.76
C ASN A 106 2.17 -2.47 14.56
N THR A 107 1.84 -1.49 13.72
CA THR A 107 2.62 -1.14 12.53
C THR A 107 3.36 0.17 12.76
N THR A 108 4.66 0.18 12.49
CA THR A 108 5.54 1.33 12.65
C THR A 108 6.31 1.59 11.36
N VAL A 109 6.21 2.81 10.85
CA VAL A 109 7.07 3.29 9.76
C VAL A 109 7.94 4.40 10.32
N THR A 110 9.25 4.37 10.05
CA THR A 110 10.22 5.36 10.51
C THR A 110 10.87 6.06 9.32
N PRO A 111 10.39 7.25 8.95
CA PRO A 111 11.01 8.10 7.94
C PRO A 111 12.36 8.66 8.43
N THR A 112 13.45 8.41 7.71
CA THR A 112 14.81 8.87 8.08
C THR A 112 15.13 10.27 7.54
N LYS A 113 14.39 10.76 6.56
CA LYS A 113 14.51 12.14 6.04
C LYS A 113 13.42 13.09 6.55
N GLY A 114 12.67 12.67 7.57
CA GLY A 114 11.52 13.40 8.11
C GLY A 114 10.23 13.20 7.30
N GLY A 115 9.19 13.93 7.67
CA GLY A 115 7.83 13.78 7.12
C GLY A 115 7.00 12.73 7.86
N PRO A 116 5.73 12.55 7.47
CA PRO A 116 4.83 11.65 8.16
C PRO A 116 5.16 10.18 7.86
N PRO A 117 5.02 9.26 8.85
CA PRO A 117 5.24 7.83 8.65
C PRO A 117 4.20 7.19 7.71
N PHE A 118 2.99 7.73 7.69
CA PHE A 118 1.89 7.32 6.82
C PHE A 118 1.41 8.53 6.04
N ILE A 119 1.39 8.42 4.71
CA ILE A 119 0.98 9.49 3.80
C ILE A 119 -0.39 9.13 3.24
N LEU A 120 -1.42 9.87 3.65
CA LEU A 120 -2.79 9.67 3.18
C LEU A 120 -3.08 10.63 2.03
N GLU A 121 -3.26 10.09 0.83
CA GLU A 121 -3.71 10.84 -0.34
C GLU A 121 -5.24 10.66 -0.53
N THR A 122 -5.75 11.11 -1.68
CA THR A 122 -7.18 11.08 -2.02
C THR A 122 -7.82 9.70 -1.79
N ASN A 123 -8.97 9.70 -1.12
CA ASN A 123 -9.77 8.51 -0.83
C ASN A 123 -9.00 7.40 -0.07
N ALA A 124 -7.99 7.76 0.73
CA ALA A 124 -7.32 6.81 1.61
C ALA A 124 -8.15 6.61 2.90
N MET A 125 -8.60 5.38 3.15
CA MET A 125 -9.31 5.02 4.39
C MET A 125 -8.47 4.00 5.16
N VAL A 126 -7.79 4.49 6.21
CA VAL A 126 -6.84 3.72 7.02
C VAL A 126 -7.21 3.83 8.50
N GLU A 127 -7.31 2.67 9.15
CA GLU A 127 -7.59 2.52 10.58
C GLU A 127 -6.33 2.11 11.35
N GLY A 128 -6.24 2.48 12.62
CA GLY A 128 -5.12 2.08 13.50
C GLY A 128 -3.84 2.89 13.32
N LEU A 129 -3.94 4.12 12.80
CA LEU A 129 -2.83 5.08 12.80
C LEU A 129 -2.40 5.38 14.25
N PRO A 130 -1.09 5.52 14.54
CA PRO A 130 -0.63 5.87 15.88
C PRO A 130 -1.17 7.23 16.31
N GLU A 131 -1.64 7.34 17.55
CA GLU A 131 -1.91 8.64 18.16
C GLU A 131 -0.59 9.40 18.38
N HIS A 132 -0.59 10.70 18.13
CA HIS A 132 0.57 11.59 18.26
C HIS A 132 0.88 11.96 19.71
#